data_AF-A0A2S7L0V4-F1
#
_entry.id   AF-A0A2S7L0V4-F1
#
_cell.length_a   1.000
_cell.length_b   1.000
_cell.length_c   1.000
_cell.angle_alpha   90.00
_cell.angle_beta   90.00
_cell.angle_gamma   90.00
#
_symmetry.space_group_name_H-M   'P 1'
#
loop_
_entity.id
_entity.type
_entity.pdbx_description
1 polymer ?
#
loop_
_entity_poly.entity_id
_entity_poly.type
_entity_poly.pdbx_seq_one_letter_code
_entity_poly.pdbx_strand_id
1 'polypeptide(L)'
;MVEFLKEHSWFILFAIWGFPLSFYRSKFRKIVYQTDSWTINIKPFFIKEIKGLFGNLYPDNKEYLKQRNFYRFYLGIYTILLLLYLKYS
;
A
#
# COMPACT_ATOMS: atom_id res chain seq x y z
N MET A 1 15.75 11.93 -24.25
CA MET A 1 14.48 11.35 -23.77
C MET A 1 14.57 9.85 -23.56
N VAL A 2 14.86 9.04 -24.60
CA VAL A 2 14.98 7.57 -24.46
C VAL A 2 16.08 7.15 -23.48
N GLU A 3 17.22 7.84 -23.51
CA GLU A 3 18.36 7.58 -22.60
C GLU A 3 18.01 7.84 -21.14
N PHE A 4 17.41 9.00 -20.84
CA PHE A 4 16.85 9.32 -19.52
C PHE A 4 15.87 8.24 -19.00
N LEU A 5 14.96 7.78 -19.85
CA LEU A 5 14.00 6.71 -19.47
C LEU A 5 14.71 5.40 -19.14
N LYS A 6 15.81 5.09 -19.84
CA LYS A 6 16.61 3.88 -19.60
C LYS A 6 17.40 4.00 -18.31
N GLU A 7 18.01 5.15 -18.04
CA GLU A 7 18.78 5.41 -16.81
C GLU A 7 17.90 5.43 -15.56
N HIS A 8 16.65 5.89 -15.67
CA HIS A 8 15.73 6.03 -14.53
C HIS A 8 14.57 5.03 -14.55
N SER A 9 14.64 3.95 -15.33
CA SER A 9 13.51 3.02 -15.54
C SER A 9 13.00 2.42 -14.23
N TRP A 10 13.90 2.06 -13.30
CA TRP A 10 13.53 1.50 -12.01
C TRP A 10 12.83 2.51 -11.09
N PHE A 11 13.35 3.74 -11.04
CA PHE A 11 12.73 4.82 -10.31
C PHE A 11 11.35 5.15 -10.85
N ILE A 12 11.21 5.26 -12.18
CA ILE A 12 9.93 5.55 -12.84
C ILE A 12 8.91 4.45 -12.55
N LEU A 13 9.30 3.18 -12.69
CA LEU A 13 8.44 2.04 -12.40
C LEU A 13 7.99 2.05 -10.93
N PHE A 14 8.93 2.28 -10.01
CA PHE A 14 8.65 2.38 -8.58
C PHE A 14 7.71 3.57 -8.26
N ALA A 15 7.93 4.74 -8.86
CA ALA A 15 7.10 5.92 -8.64
C ALA A 15 5.67 5.74 -9.17
N ILE A 16 5.52 5.20 -10.39
CA ILE A 16 4.21 4.91 -10.99
C ILE A 16 3.44 3.90 -10.14
N TRP A 17 4.11 2.83 -9.71
CA TRP A 17 3.50 1.85 -8.82
C TRP A 17 3.25 2.39 -7.40
N GLY A 18 4.09 3.28 -6.91
CA GLY A 18 3.94 3.91 -5.59
C GLY A 18 2.76 4.87 -5.52
N PHE A 19 2.43 5.54 -6.62
CA PHE A 19 1.43 6.62 -6.62
C PHE A 19 0.04 6.20 -6.09
N PRO A 20 -0.55 5.05 -6.52
CA PRO A 20 -1.84 4.60 -6.00
C PRO A 20 -1.81 4.07 -4.56
N LEU A 21 -0.64 3.85 -3.95
CA LEU A 21 -0.51 3.22 -2.63
C LEU A 21 -1.30 3.96 -1.55
N SER A 22 -1.29 5.30 -1.59
CA SER A 22 -2.01 6.15 -0.65
C SER A 22 -3.52 5.93 -0.69
N PHE A 23 -4.09 5.64 -1.86
CA PHE A 23 -5.51 5.34 -2.02
C PHE A 23 -5.86 4.01 -1.34
N TYR A 24 -5.09 2.95 -1.63
CA TYR A 24 -5.32 1.64 -1.03
C TYR A 24 -5.10 1.62 0.48
N ARG A 25 -4.06 2.31 0.96
CA ARG A 25 -3.83 2.54 2.39
C ARG A 25 -5.03 3.24 3.03
N SER A 26 -5.54 4.30 2.40
CA SER A 26 -6.69 5.02 2.95
C SER A 26 -7.93 4.14 3.06
N LYS A 27 -8.25 3.38 2.00
CA LYS A 27 -9.39 2.46 2.00
C LYS A 27 -9.25 1.39 3.08
N PHE A 28 -8.06 0.81 3.24
CA PHE A 28 -7.78 -0.15 4.30
C PHE A 28 -7.96 0.46 5.70
N ARG A 29 -7.42 1.67 5.95
CA ARG A 29 -7.57 2.38 7.23
C ARG A 29 -9.03 2.67 7.56
N LYS A 30 -9.81 3.15 6.60
CA LYS A 30 -11.24 3.43 6.83
C LYS A 30 -12.02 2.19 7.28
N ILE A 31 -11.75 1.03 6.68
CA ILE A 31 -12.35 -0.24 7.08
C ILE A 31 -11.86 -0.69 8.46
N VAL A 32 -10.55 -0.67 8.71
CA VAL A 32 -9.94 -1.12 9.97
C VAL A 32 -10.35 -0.26 11.17
N TYR A 33 -10.56 1.03 10.96
CA TYR A 33 -10.99 1.97 11.99
C TYR A 33 -12.50 2.21 12.00
N GLN A 34 -13.25 1.56 11.10
CA GLN A 34 -14.71 1.71 10.97
C GLN A 34 -15.14 3.19 10.90
N THR A 35 -14.49 3.94 10.01
CA THR A 35 -14.73 5.37 9.83
C THR A 35 -14.64 5.77 8.36
N ASP A 36 -15.50 6.69 7.94
CA ASP A 36 -15.44 7.26 6.59
C ASP A 36 -14.57 8.54 6.52
N SER A 37 -14.16 9.08 7.67
CA SER A 37 -13.41 10.33 7.76
C SER A 37 -12.03 10.20 7.11
N TRP A 38 -11.69 11.14 6.23
CA TRP A 38 -10.36 11.24 5.61
C TRP A 38 -9.26 11.56 6.64
N THR A 39 -9.62 12.15 7.78
CA THR A 39 -8.68 12.51 8.86
C THR A 39 -7.93 11.29 9.41
N ILE A 40 -8.49 10.08 9.24
CA ILE A 40 -7.80 8.86 9.63
C ILE A 40 -6.45 8.73 8.93
N ASN A 41 -6.24 9.30 7.74
CA ASN A 41 -4.97 9.17 7.03
C ASN A 41 -3.82 9.95 7.67
N ILE A 42 -4.13 11.02 8.40
CA ILE A 42 -3.16 11.90 9.08
C ILE A 42 -2.89 11.42 10.51
N LYS A 43 -3.90 10.84 11.18
CA LYS A 43 -3.75 10.38 12.57
C LYS A 43 -2.63 9.32 12.67
N PRO A 44 -1.73 9.40 13.66
CA PRO A 44 -0.61 8.46 13.82
C PRO A 44 -1.05 7.16 14.52
N PHE A 45 -2.22 6.64 14.16
CA PHE A 45 -2.68 5.34 14.62
C PHE A 45 -2.15 4.26 13.67
N PHE A 46 -1.45 3.27 14.21
CA PHE A 46 -0.85 2.17 13.43
C PHE A 46 -1.15 0.77 13.99
N ILE A 47 -1.45 0.65 15.29
CA ILE A 47 -1.60 -0.65 15.96
C ILE A 47 -2.72 -1.50 15.33
N LYS A 48 -3.89 -0.91 15.06
CA LYS A 48 -4.99 -1.65 14.41
C LYS A 48 -4.66 -2.01 12.96
N GLU A 49 -3.91 -1.17 12.25
CA GLU A 49 -3.47 -1.50 10.89
C GLU A 49 -2.55 -2.71 10.90
N ILE A 50 -1.54 -2.75 11.78
CA ILE A 50 -0.62 -3.89 11.89
C ILE A 50 -1.40 -5.16 12.23
N LYS A 51 -2.31 -5.11 13.22
CA LYS A 51 -3.18 -6.24 13.56
C LYS A 51 -4.09 -6.66 12.40
N GLY A 52 -4.63 -5.70 11.66
CA GLY A 52 -5.47 -5.95 10.49
C GLY A 52 -4.68 -6.45 9.28
N LEU A 53 -3.42 -6.07 9.15
CA LEU A 53 -2.54 -6.38 8.02
C LEU A 53 -1.84 -7.71 8.21
N PHE A 54 -1.56 -8.16 9.44
CA PHE A 54 -0.92 -9.46 9.67
C PHE A 54 -1.84 -10.48 10.36
N GLY A 55 -2.88 -10.02 11.06
CA GLY A 55 -3.93 -10.86 11.62
C GLY A 55 -5.25 -10.79 10.83
N ASN A 56 -6.34 -11.10 11.53
CA ASN A 56 -7.71 -11.06 11.00
C ASN A 56 -8.66 -10.42 12.00
N LEU A 57 -8.93 -9.10 11.83
CA LEU A 57 -9.80 -8.36 12.75
C LEU A 57 -11.30 -8.64 12.52
N TYR A 58 -11.68 -8.90 11.26
CA TYR A 58 -13.07 -9.04 10.86
C TYR A 58 -13.23 -10.26 9.92
N PRO A 59 -13.18 -11.49 10.46
CA PRO A 59 -13.20 -12.72 9.65
C PRO A 59 -14.45 -12.85 8.77
N ASP A 60 -15.60 -12.34 9.20
CA ASP A 60 -16.86 -12.47 8.48
C ASP A 60 -17.09 -11.33 7.47
N ASN A 61 -16.25 -10.29 7.49
CA ASN A 61 -16.40 -9.13 6.60
C ASN A 61 -15.68 -9.37 5.27
N LYS A 62 -16.45 -9.76 4.24
CA LYS A 62 -15.93 -10.04 2.90
C LYS A 62 -15.21 -8.84 2.25
N GLU A 63 -15.70 -7.62 2.45
CA GLU A 63 -15.04 -6.42 1.89
C GLU A 63 -13.70 -6.17 2.57
N TYR A 64 -13.62 -6.32 3.90
CA TYR A 64 -12.35 -6.25 4.62
C TYR A 64 -11.36 -7.31 4.13
N LEU A 65 -11.77 -8.57 4.00
CA LEU A 65 -10.88 -9.64 3.52
C LEU A 65 -10.35 -9.36 2.11
N LYS A 66 -11.23 -8.92 1.20
CA LYS A 66 -10.86 -8.55 -0.16
C LYS A 66 -9.86 -7.39 -0.17
N GLN A 67 -10.16 -6.32 0.56
CA GLN A 67 -9.28 -5.14 0.62
C GLN A 67 -7.94 -5.45 1.29
N ARG A 68 -7.94 -6.23 2.39
CA ARG A 68 -6.71 -6.64 3.06
C ARG A 68 -5.81 -7.45 2.14
N ASN A 69 -6.36 -8.45 1.45
CA ASN A 69 -5.57 -9.32 0.59
C ASN A 69 -5.02 -8.56 -0.63
N PHE A 70 -5.84 -7.70 -1.24
CA PHE A 70 -5.39 -6.80 -2.30
C PHE A 70 -4.29 -5.86 -1.81
N TYR A 71 -4.47 -5.22 -0.66
CA TYR A 71 -3.49 -4.28 -0.10
C TYR A 71 -2.17 -4.98 0.27
N ARG A 72 -2.22 -6.19 0.83
CA ARG A 72 -1.03 -7.04 1.07
C ARG A 72 -0.28 -7.36 -0.21
N PHE A 73 -1.00 -7.77 -1.25
CA PHE A 73 -0.40 -8.05 -2.56
C PHE A 73 0.28 -6.80 -3.13
N TYR A 74 -0.41 -5.66 -3.07
CA TYR A 74 0.11 -4.38 -3.55
C TYR A 74 1.37 -3.95 -2.80
N LEU A 75 1.36 -4.07 -1.47
CA LEU A 75 2.53 -3.83 -0.63
C LEU A 75 3.67 -4.78 -0.95
N GLY A 76 3.39 -6.06 -1.23
CA GLY A 76 4.40 -7.03 -1.65
C GLY A 76 5.12 -6.62 -2.94
N ILE A 77 4.37 -6.21 -3.96
CA ILE A 77 4.97 -5.69 -5.22
C ILE A 77 5.73 -4.40 -4.94
N TYR A 78 5.17 -3.47 -4.17
CA TYR A 78 5.84 -2.23 -3.80
C TYR A 78 7.18 -2.49 -3.11
N THR A 79 7.25 -3.45 -2.17
CA THR A 79 8.49 -3.85 -1.51
C THR A 79 9.49 -4.46 -2.49
N ILE A 80 9.06 -5.34 -3.40
CA ILE A 80 9.94 -5.92 -4.42
C ILE A 80 10.51 -4.82 -5.32
N LEU A 81 9.66 -3.91 -5.81
CA LEU A 81 10.10 -2.78 -6.65
C LEU A 81 11.06 -1.86 -5.91
N LEU A 82 10.82 -1.59 -4.62
CA LEU A 82 11.74 -0.81 -3.79
C LEU A 82 13.11 -1.49 -3.68
N LEU A 83 13.15 -2.80 -3.43
CA LEU A 83 14.41 -3.55 -3.35
C LEU A 83 15.15 -3.59 -4.68
N LEU A 84 14.43 -3.75 -5.80
CA LEU A 84 15.02 -3.67 -7.14
C LEU A 84 15.55 -2.27 -7.44
N TYR A 85 14.81 -1.23 -7.09
CA TYR A 85 15.27 0.16 -7.19
C TYR A 85 16.56 0.38 -6.40
N LEU A 86 16.61 -0.03 -5.13
CA LEU A 86 17.81 0.10 -4.28
C LEU A 86 19.01 -0.71 -4.78
N LYS A 87 18.78 -1.79 -5.54
CA LYS A 87 19.84 -2.64 -6.08
C LYS A 87 20.38 -2.15 -7.43
N TYR A 88 19.53 -1.56 -8.27
CA TYR A 88 19.83 -1.25 -9.67
C TYR A 88 19.85 0.24 -10.01
N SER A 89 19.59 1.12 -9.03
CA SER A 89 19.79 2.58 -9.14
C SER A 89 20.98 3.00 -8.31
#